data_AF-A0A5K0Y6M7-F1
#
_entry.id   AF-A0A5K0Y6M7-F1
#
_cell.length_a   1.000
_cell.length_b   1.000
_cell.length_c   1.000
_cell.angle_alpha   90.00
_cell.angle_beta   90.00
_cell.angle_gamma   90.00
#
_symmetry.space_group_name_H-M   'P 1'
#
loop_
_entity.id
_entity.type
_entity.pdbx_description
1 polymer ?
#
loop_
_entity_poly.entity_id
_entity_poly.type
_entity_poly.pdbx_seq_one_letter_code
_entity_poly.pdbx_strand_id
1 'polypeptide(L)' 'KWGLERHYHEVERFRGITLPVITYRMLSQATNNFSDANFLGSGSFGSVYEGILVDGTTVAVN' A
#
# COMPACT_ATOMS: atom_id res chain seq x y z
N LYS A 1 15.77 -12.90 10.96
CA LYS A 1 14.84 -11.83 10.51
C LYS A 1 13.83 -12.48 9.55
N TRP A 2 12.74 -13.04 10.05
CA TRP A 2 11.83 -13.94 9.29
C TRP A 2 10.35 -13.72 9.69
N GLY A 3 9.94 -12.45 9.80
CA GLY A 3 8.63 -12.08 10.35
C GLY A 3 7.68 -11.33 9.42
N LEU A 4 8.16 -10.77 8.30
CA LEU A 4 7.35 -9.86 7.47
C LEU A 4 6.82 -10.48 6.16
N GLU A 5 7.44 -11.55 5.67
CA GLU A 5 7.10 -12.10 4.35
C GLU A 5 5.83 -12.95 4.33
N ARG A 6 5.34 -13.42 5.48
CA ARG A 6 4.29 -14.44 5.54
C ARG A 6 2.85 -13.93 5.52
N HIS A 7 2.60 -12.61 5.48
CA HIS A 7 1.25 -12.05 5.58
C HIS A 7 0.70 -11.38 4.31
N TYR A 8 1.49 -11.28 3.23
CA TYR A 8 1.06 -10.59 1.99
C TYR A 8 0.16 -11.44 1.07
N HIS A 9 -0.08 -12.71 1.37
CA HIS A 9 -0.87 -13.62 0.53
C HIS A 9 -2.27 -13.92 1.09
N GLU A 10 -2.90 -12.96 1.77
CA GLU A 10 -4.36 -13.03 1.92
C GLU A 10 -4.96 -12.37 0.67
N VAL A 11 -5.41 -13.21 -0.25
CA VAL A 11 -6.10 -12.79 -1.46
C VAL A 11 -7.56 -13.13 -1.28
N GLU A 12 -8.40 -12.11 -1.15
CA GLU A 12 -9.84 -12.33 -1.09
C GLU A 12 -10.35 -12.64 -2.49
N ARG A 13 -11.06 -13.78 -2.62
CA ARG A 13 -11.77 -14.13 -3.85
C ARG A 13 -13.18 -13.60 -3.80
N PHE A 14 -13.40 -12.44 -4.39
CA PHE A 14 -14.72 -11.86 -4.53
C PHE A 14 -15.28 -12.13 -5.93
N ARG A 15 -16.32 -12.99 -6.03
CA ARG A 15 -16.98 -13.34 -7.30
C ARG A 15 -16.04 -13.83 -8.42
N GLY A 16 -14.97 -14.55 -8.05
CA GLY A 16 -13.97 -15.05 -9.01
C GLY A 16 -12.84 -14.07 -9.35
N ILE A 17 -12.88 -12.85 -8.81
CA ILE A 17 -11.79 -11.87 -8.90
C ILE A 17 -10.88 -12.07 -7.69
N THR A 18 -9.56 -12.04 -7.92
CA THR A 18 -8.55 -12.11 -6.88
C THR A 18 -8.10 -10.69 -6.55
N LEU A 19 -8.37 -10.22 -5.33
CA LEU A 19 -7.99 -8.88 -4.86
C LEU A 19 -6.90 -8.98 -3.79
N PRO A 20 -5.84 -8.16 -3.87
CA PRO A 20 -4.82 -8.13 -2.83
C PRO A 20 -5.40 -7.51 -1.55
N VAL A 21 -5.23 -8.18 -0.41
CA VAL A 21 -5.53 -7.58 0.90
C VAL A 21 -4.33 -6.75 1.31
N ILE A 22 -4.52 -5.43 1.40
CA ILE A 22 -3.49 -4.49 1.84
C ILE A 22 -3.94 -3.84 3.15
N THR A 23 -3.16 -4.04 4.20
CA THR A 23 -3.44 -3.43 5.51
C THR A 23 -2.93 -2.00 5.56
N TYR A 24 -3.50 -1.18 6.44
CA TYR A 24 -3.00 0.17 6.71
C TYR A 24 -1.51 0.19 7.06
N ARG A 25 -1.03 -0.79 7.83
CA ARG A 25 0.38 -0.89 8.21
C ARG A 25 1.28 -1.08 6.98
N MET A 26 0.82 -1.84 5.99
CA MET A 26 1.55 -2.04 4.74
C MET A 26 1.61 -0.74 3.92
N LEU A 27 0.49 -0.01 3.84
CA LEU A 27 0.44 1.29 3.18
C LEU A 27 1.36 2.31 3.87
N SER A 28 1.29 2.40 5.20
CA SER A 28 2.16 3.25 6.01
C SER A 28 3.63 2.92 5.80
N GLN A 29 4.01 1.64 5.70
CA GLN A 29 5.39 1.27 5.38
C GLN A 29 5.77 1.64 3.95
N ALA A 30 4.90 1.36 2.98
CA ALA A 30 5.13 1.64 1.57
C ALA A 30 5.33 3.14 1.28
N THR A 31 4.61 4.01 2.00
CA THR A 31 4.70 5.48 1.84
C THR A 31 5.71 6.13 2.79
N ASN A 32 6.49 5.34 3.53
CA ASN A 32 7.39 5.83 4.59
C ASN A 32 6.67 6.74 5.60
N ASN A 33 5.58 6.24 6.17
CA ASN A 33 4.64 6.93 7.06
C ASN A 33 4.03 8.18 6.43
N PHE A 34 3.64 8.12 5.16
CA PHE A 34 3.08 9.25 4.42
C PHE A 34 4.02 10.47 4.45
N SER A 35 5.32 10.22 4.26
CA SER A 35 6.34 11.27 4.25
C SER A 35 6.12 12.24 3.10
N ASP A 36 6.36 13.54 3.34
CA ASP A 36 6.33 14.59 2.32
C ASP A 36 7.30 14.32 1.16
N ALA A 37 8.36 13.52 1.40
CA ALA A 37 9.27 13.07 0.35
C ALA A 37 8.58 12.24 -0.75
N ASN A 38 7.45 11.62 -0.41
CA ASN A 38 6.64 10.82 -1.33
C ASN A 38 5.34 11.55 -1.73
N PHE A 39 5.17 12.82 -1.39
CA PHE A 39 3.93 13.55 -1.70
C PHE A 39 3.80 13.79 -3.22
N LEU A 40 2.65 13.41 -3.77
CA LEU A 40 2.33 13.59 -5.19
C LEU A 40 1.43 14.79 -5.44
N GLY A 41 0.56 15.13 -4.50
CA GLY A 41 -0.37 16.25 -4.65
C GLY A 41 -1.55 16.17 -3.68
N SER A 42 -2.33 17.25 -3.63
CA SER A 42 -3.52 17.36 -2.79
C SER A 42 -4.69 17.91 -3.58
N GLY A 43 -5.90 17.43 -3.28
CA GLY A 43 -7.15 17.93 -3.87
C GLY A 43 -8.33 17.80 -2.92
N SER A 44 -9.54 17.86 -3.45
CA SER A 44 -10.79 17.72 -2.67
C SER A 44 -10.93 16.38 -1.94
N PHE A 45 -10.14 15.38 -2.34
CA PHE A 45 -10.15 14.04 -1.78
C PHE A 45 -9.03 13.80 -0.76
N GLY A 46 -8.22 14.81 -0.45
CA GLY A 46 -7.08 14.70 0.46
C GLY A 46 -5.72 14.70 -0.25
N SER A 47 -4.69 14.32 0.49
CA SER A 47 -3.31 14.20 0.01
C SER A 47 -3.06 12.82 -0.59
N VAL A 48 -2.27 12.78 -1.66
CA VAL A 48 -1.87 11.54 -2.34
C VAL A 48 -0.36 11.38 -2.21
N TYR A 49 0.08 10.17 -1.88
CA TYR A 49 1.49 9.83 -1.68
C TYR A 49 1.89 8.62 -2.55
N GLU A 50 3.13 8.62 -3.03
CA GLU A 50 3.74 7.48 -3.70
C GLU A 50 4.09 6.38 -2.67
N GLY A 51 3.78 5.13 -3.03
CA GLY A 51 4.00 3.96 -2.19
C GLY A 51 4.80 2.85 -2.90
N ILE A 52 5.85 2.42 -2.21
CA ILE A 52 6.68 1.22 -2.34
C ILE A 52 6.10 -0.11 -1.81
N LEU A 53 5.24 -0.88 -2.51
CA LEU A 53 4.84 -2.19 -1.94
C LEU A 53 6.04 -3.16 -1.87
N VAL A 54 5.98 -4.16 -0.98
CA VAL A 54 7.11 -5.08 -0.72
C VAL A 54 7.53 -5.88 -1.96
N ASP A 55 6.59 -6.12 -2.87
CA ASP A 55 6.81 -6.82 -4.14
C ASP A 55 7.38 -5.90 -5.24
N GLY A 56 7.64 -4.63 -4.91
CA GLY A 56 8.13 -3.62 -5.84
C GLY A 56 7.04 -2.88 -6.62
N THR A 57 5.76 -3.19 -6.39
CA THR A 57 4.65 -2.49 -7.06
C THR A 57 4.56 -1.04 -6.56
N THR A 58 4.70 -0.08 -7.47
CA THR A 58 4.45 1.33 -7.19
C THR A 58 2.95 1.61 -7.16
N VAL A 59 2.49 2.27 -6.10
CA VAL A 59 1.08 2.64 -5.89
C VAL A 59 0.92 4.12 -5.52
N ALA A 60 -0.27 4.68 -5.76
CA ALA A 60 -0.67 5.98 -5.21
C ALA A 60 -1.65 5.74 -4.05
N VAL A 61 -1.33 6.26 -2.87
CA VAL A 61 -2.10 6.06 -1.62
C VAL A 61 -2.73 7.37 -1.19
N ASN A 62 -4.01 7.31 -0.82
CA ASN A 62 -4.84 8.41 -0.30
C ASN A 62 -5.41 7.99 1.06
#